data_AF-A0A3N8KF77-F1
#
_entry.id   AF-A0A3N8KF77-F1
#
_cell.length_a   1.000
_cell.length_b   1.000
_cell.length_c   1.000
_cell.angle_alpha   90.00
_cell.angle_beta   90.00
_cell.angle_gamma   90.00
#
_symmetry.space_group_name_H-M   'P 1'
#
loop_
_entity.id
_entity.type
_entity.pdbx_description
1 polymer ?
#
loop_
_entity_poly.entity_id
_entity_poly.type
_entity_poly.pdbx_seq_one_letter_code
_entity_poly.pdbx_strand_id
1 'polypeptide(L)'
;MTYETEHAACSWCGTLTHHELVEKNYLRRNIYRCVGCGEKTVQCRYCKHMAKTGEKWDDELCAEHDGSIASFERLNLKIDDLADFKKLFERDSTNLLRIGKIAAGTVAGVTVFAPLAVLAAPAAASALGAVGLLGAAGTGTAISTLSGAALTSASLAAIGGGTMMGGVVIVTAAGAALGAYQGGMISNSYFGTVDHFGIHKVNHGRKSNKHAVIFVNGFLSQDNRDVEDWTQHLGDYFDEDAWYHVDWESQNLQKLGMMVSKTPQKAGLEMAKELGKRAAKEGAKKIGPFSMASNIADVIGNPWHSAMVKASMTGVLLADAIARTSGWTFTLAGHSLGARAIYYALEALSTRTKGAVIDDVYLLGGAVGGGEKDVEGWEIATKAVKGKIYNCFSEQDHVLKYLYQGANAWMSAPIGYHGIDLRHRKIENLDCSELVGGHTLWKKEFGSILAHVKG
;
A
#
# COMPACT_ATOMS: atom_id res chain seq x y z
N MET A 1 43.72 15.30 14.69
CA MET A 1 43.47 14.80 13.33
C MET A 1 42.02 15.12 13.01
N THR A 2 41.77 16.09 12.13
CA THR A 2 40.41 16.40 11.66
C THR A 2 40.07 15.38 10.57
N TYR A 3 39.18 14.45 10.88
CA TYR A 3 38.63 13.54 9.88
C TYR A 3 37.81 14.37 8.88
N GLU A 4 38.06 14.17 7.58
CA GLU A 4 37.29 14.80 6.51
C GLU A 4 35.85 14.25 6.61
N THR A 5 34.89 15.11 6.96
CA THR A 5 33.51 14.75 7.24
C THR A 5 32.56 15.61 6.42
N GLU A 6 31.51 14.98 5.91
CA GLU A 6 30.43 15.66 5.19
C GLU A 6 29.16 15.62 6.05
N HIS A 7 28.39 16.72 6.11
CA HIS A 7 27.11 16.74 6.83
C HIS A 7 25.95 16.78 5.84
N ALA A 8 25.29 15.63 5.68
CA ALA A 8 24.38 15.37 4.57
C ALA A 8 23.34 14.30 4.93
N ALA A 9 22.27 14.21 4.13
CA ALA A 9 21.25 13.18 4.33
C ALA A 9 21.69 11.86 3.69
N CYS A 10 21.50 10.76 4.41
CA CYS A 10 21.88 9.43 3.96
C CYS A 10 20.75 8.72 3.19
N SER A 11 20.98 8.25 1.97
CA SER A 11 19.96 7.47 1.23
C SER A 11 19.64 6.09 1.81
N TRP A 12 20.44 5.58 2.76
CA TRP A 12 20.16 4.30 3.44
C TRP A 12 19.20 4.46 4.62
N CYS A 13 19.39 5.47 5.46
CA CYS A 13 18.64 5.65 6.70
C CYS A 13 17.90 6.99 6.81
N GLY A 14 18.06 7.88 5.83
CA GLY A 14 17.37 9.17 5.73
C GLY A 14 17.82 10.25 6.68
N THR A 15 18.72 9.91 7.59
CA THR A 15 19.12 10.82 8.65
C THR A 15 20.08 11.85 8.09
N LEU A 16 19.85 13.12 8.41
CA LEU A 16 20.83 14.19 8.23
C LEU A 16 21.90 14.02 9.31
N THR A 17 23.08 13.56 8.92
CA THR A 17 24.16 13.21 9.86
C THR A 17 25.53 13.43 9.23
N HIS A 18 26.57 13.19 10.01
CA HIS A 18 27.94 13.18 9.52
C HIS A 18 28.24 11.88 8.76
N HIS A 19 29.04 12.04 7.71
CA HIS A 19 29.57 10.98 6.88
C HIS A 19 31.08 11.06 6.93
N GLU A 20 31.71 10.01 7.47
CA GLU A 20 33.16 9.96 7.67
C GLU A 20 33.84 9.41 6.43
N LEU A 21 34.86 10.09 5.92
CA LEU A 21 35.62 9.62 4.77
C LEU A 21 36.32 8.29 5.10
N VAL A 22 36.02 7.24 4.34
CA VAL A 22 36.64 5.90 4.48
C VAL A 22 37.60 5.60 3.36
N GLU A 23 37.31 6.09 2.15
CA GLU A 23 38.15 5.87 0.98
C GLU A 23 38.23 7.14 0.14
N LYS A 24 39.43 7.71 0.07
CA LYS A 24 39.71 8.87 -0.78
C LYS A 24 40.06 8.39 -2.18
N ASN A 25 39.26 8.80 -3.15
CA ASN A 25 39.40 8.43 -4.54
C ASN A 25 39.72 9.68 -5.39
N TYR A 26 40.64 9.54 -6.34
CA TYR A 26 41.04 10.66 -7.22
C TYR A 26 40.30 10.64 -8.55
N LEU A 27 39.97 9.45 -9.06
CA LEU A 27 39.29 9.26 -10.36
C LEU A 27 37.80 8.94 -10.21
N ARG A 28 37.37 8.60 -8.99
CA ARG A 28 36.00 8.24 -8.63
C ARG A 28 35.58 9.07 -7.43
N ARG A 29 34.29 9.03 -7.11
CA ARG A 29 33.74 9.70 -5.93
C ARG A 29 34.34 9.08 -4.66
N ASN A 30 34.64 9.92 -3.68
CA ASN A 30 35.03 9.49 -2.35
C ASN A 30 33.93 8.62 -1.72
N ILE A 31 34.35 7.58 -0.99
CA ILE A 31 33.45 6.73 -0.24
C ILE A 31 33.48 7.15 1.22
N TYR A 32 32.30 7.44 1.75
CA TYR A 32 32.08 7.82 3.13
C TYR A 32 31.26 6.74 3.85
N ARG A 33 31.31 6.74 5.17
CA ARG A 33 30.47 5.91 6.03
C ARG A 33 29.50 6.79 6.79
N CYS A 34 28.21 6.48 6.70
CA CYS A 34 27.19 7.15 7.47
C CYS A 34 27.39 6.85 8.97
N VAL A 35 27.54 7.88 9.80
CA VAL A 35 27.64 7.70 11.26
C VAL A 35 26.34 7.14 11.84
N GLY A 36 25.19 7.47 11.24
CA GLY A 36 23.88 7.06 11.74
C GLY A 36 23.53 5.59 11.51
N CYS A 37 23.96 4.98 10.40
CA CYS A 37 23.60 3.58 10.08
C CYS A 37 24.79 2.68 9.74
N GLY A 38 26.01 3.20 9.73
CA GLY A 38 27.22 2.43 9.43
C GLY A 38 27.41 2.06 7.96
N GLU A 39 26.41 2.32 7.10
CA GLU A 39 26.46 1.98 5.68
C GLU A 39 27.40 2.89 4.88
N LYS A 40 27.99 2.31 3.83
CA LYS A 40 28.83 3.05 2.88
C LYS A 40 27.98 3.91 1.96
N THR A 41 28.47 5.09 1.66
CA THR A 41 27.78 6.12 0.90
C THR A 41 28.75 6.89 0.03
N VAL A 42 28.24 7.48 -1.05
CA VAL A 42 29.01 8.35 -1.96
C VAL A 42 28.21 9.64 -2.17
N GLN A 43 28.89 10.75 -2.45
CA GLN A 43 28.19 12.00 -2.71
C GLN A 43 27.29 11.88 -3.95
N CYS A 44 26.06 12.39 -3.87
CA CYS A 44 25.18 12.49 -5.01
C CYS A 44 25.79 13.41 -6.08
N ARG A 45 25.59 13.09 -7.36
CA ARG A 45 26.11 13.93 -8.45
C ARG A 45 25.46 15.30 -8.60
N TYR A 46 24.26 15.48 -8.06
CA TYR A 46 23.42 16.66 -8.31
C TYR A 46 23.15 17.50 -7.04
N CYS A 47 23.50 16.99 -5.86
CA CYS A 47 23.34 17.73 -4.62
C CYS A 47 24.33 17.26 -3.55
N LYS A 48 24.29 17.92 -2.39
CA LYS A 48 25.13 17.58 -1.23
C LYS A 48 24.72 16.30 -0.49
N HIS A 49 23.55 15.72 -0.77
CA HIS A 49 23.08 14.50 -0.10
C HIS A 49 23.84 13.26 -0.56
N MET A 50 23.76 12.19 0.22
CA MET A 50 24.57 10.99 0.04
C MET A 50 23.77 9.88 -0.63
N ALA A 51 24.28 9.37 -1.73
CA ALA A 51 23.77 8.20 -2.46
C ALA A 51 24.27 6.89 -1.82
N LYS A 52 23.59 5.80 -2.15
CA LYS A 52 24.00 4.45 -1.75
C LYS A 52 25.25 4.04 -2.53
N THR A 53 26.00 3.07 -2.01
CA THR A 53 27.11 2.44 -2.74
C THR A 53 26.69 1.07 -3.26
N GLY A 54 26.96 0.80 -4.53
CA GLY A 54 26.65 -0.44 -5.23
C GLY A 54 27.18 -0.43 -6.67
N GLU A 55 26.80 -1.42 -7.47
CA GLU A 55 27.26 -1.61 -8.86
C GLU A 55 26.34 -0.97 -9.91
N LYS A 56 25.28 -0.28 -9.52
CA LYS A 56 24.19 0.16 -10.42
C LYS A 56 24.07 1.69 -10.50
N TRP A 57 23.20 2.17 -11.40
CA TRP A 57 22.99 3.61 -11.64
C TRP A 57 22.31 4.35 -10.47
N ASP A 58 21.56 3.66 -9.61
CA ASP A 58 20.97 4.19 -8.37
C ASP A 58 22.04 4.54 -7.32
N ASP A 59 23.28 4.09 -7.50
CA ASP A 59 24.42 4.47 -6.65
C ASP A 59 25.03 5.83 -7.07
N GLU A 60 24.55 6.40 -8.18
CA GLU A 60 24.97 7.72 -8.69
C GLU A 60 24.13 8.87 -8.13
N LEU A 61 22.93 8.58 -7.65
CA LEU A 61 21.91 9.54 -7.25
C LEU A 61 21.48 9.29 -5.80
N CYS A 62 21.19 10.34 -5.04
CA CYS A 62 20.54 10.16 -3.75
C CYS A 62 19.08 9.72 -3.94
N ALA A 63 18.46 9.23 -2.87
CA ALA A 63 17.08 8.74 -2.87
C ALA A 63 16.04 9.76 -3.37
N GLU A 64 16.33 11.06 -3.26
CA GLU A 64 15.49 12.11 -3.87
C GLU A 64 15.66 12.20 -5.39
N HIS A 65 16.90 12.14 -5.89
CA HIS A 65 17.18 12.30 -7.31
C HIS A 65 16.92 11.01 -8.10
N ASP A 66 17.02 9.83 -7.46
CA ASP A 66 16.69 8.54 -8.07
C ASP A 66 15.17 8.28 -8.12
N GLY A 67 14.38 9.03 -7.35
CA GLY A 67 12.93 8.87 -7.32
C GLY A 67 12.36 8.11 -6.14
N SER A 68 13.17 7.44 -5.33
CA SER A 68 12.76 6.58 -4.22
C SER A 68 11.98 7.31 -3.14
N ILE A 69 12.31 8.58 -2.91
CA ILE A 69 11.60 9.48 -1.99
C ILE A 69 11.32 10.83 -2.67
N ALA A 70 10.33 11.56 -2.17
CA ALA A 70 10.02 12.91 -2.62
C ALA A 70 10.95 13.97 -2.01
N SER A 71 11.26 13.84 -0.71
CA SER A 71 12.10 14.80 0.03
C SER A 71 12.63 14.19 1.32
N PHE A 72 13.93 14.32 1.60
CA PHE A 72 14.55 13.94 2.87
C PHE A 72 13.98 14.75 4.03
N GLU A 73 13.68 16.03 3.81
CA GLU A 73 13.16 16.93 4.83
C GLU A 73 11.74 16.54 5.24
N ARG A 74 10.91 16.11 4.28
CA ARG A 74 9.51 15.76 4.55
C ARG A 74 9.30 14.37 5.14
N LEU A 75 10.27 13.45 5.03
CA LEU A 75 10.09 12.04 5.43
C LEU A 75 9.83 11.81 6.92
N ASN A 76 10.24 12.73 7.79
CA ASN A 76 10.00 12.62 9.23
C ASN A 76 9.00 13.66 9.74
N LEU A 77 8.35 14.42 8.85
CA LEU A 77 7.35 15.40 9.26
C LEU A 77 6.15 14.71 9.90
N LYS A 78 5.71 15.33 11.01
CA LYS A 78 4.40 15.11 11.60
C LYS A 78 3.40 16.02 10.90
N ILE A 79 2.16 15.57 10.82
CA ILE A 79 1.06 16.33 10.24
C ILE A 79 0.03 16.60 11.34
N ASP A 80 -0.53 17.81 11.35
CA ASP A 80 -1.58 18.18 12.31
C ASP A 80 -2.97 17.73 11.84
N ASP A 81 -3.10 17.50 10.53
CA ASP A 81 -4.32 17.18 9.82
C ASP A 81 -4.05 16.01 8.86
N LEU A 82 -4.93 15.01 8.84
CA LEU A 82 -4.79 13.86 7.94
C LEU A 82 -4.84 14.27 6.46
N ALA A 83 -5.60 15.32 6.12
CA ALA A 83 -5.71 15.79 4.75
C ALA A 83 -4.38 16.35 4.20
N ASP A 84 -3.45 16.71 5.08
CA ASP A 84 -2.14 17.23 4.73
C ASP A 84 -1.12 16.12 4.41
N PHE A 85 -1.49 14.84 4.55
CA PHE A 85 -0.58 13.73 4.28
C PHE A 85 -0.01 13.75 2.86
N LYS A 86 -0.79 14.21 1.87
CA LYS A 86 -0.32 14.35 0.47
C LYS A 86 0.88 15.28 0.33
N LYS A 87 1.02 16.29 1.20
CA LYS A 87 2.14 17.26 1.17
C LYS A 87 3.49 16.57 1.41
N LEU A 88 3.52 15.40 2.05
CA LEU A 88 4.74 14.63 2.29
C LEU A 88 5.37 14.06 1.01
N PHE A 89 4.58 13.97 -0.07
CA PHE A 89 5.00 13.42 -1.36
C PHE A 89 5.29 14.50 -2.40
N GLU A 90 5.15 15.78 -2.03
CA GLU A 90 5.59 16.89 -2.87
C GLU A 90 7.12 16.88 -2.97
N ARG A 91 7.62 16.86 -4.21
CA ARG A 91 9.06 16.71 -4.48
C ARG A 91 9.77 18.05 -4.43
N ASP A 92 10.91 18.09 -3.75
CA ASP A 92 11.83 19.23 -3.81
C ASP A 92 12.79 19.15 -5.01
N SER A 93 12.94 17.96 -5.58
CA SER A 93 13.88 17.72 -6.67
C SER A 93 13.29 16.86 -7.79
N THR A 94 13.86 17.06 -8.97
CA THR A 94 13.47 16.36 -10.18
C THR A 94 13.92 14.91 -10.12
N ASN A 95 13.01 13.97 -10.43
CA ASN A 95 13.35 12.56 -10.59
C ASN A 95 14.15 12.37 -11.89
N LEU A 96 15.47 12.31 -11.78
CA LEU A 96 16.39 12.26 -12.92
C LEU A 96 16.37 10.89 -13.62
N LEU A 97 16.11 9.80 -12.89
CA LEU A 97 15.93 8.49 -13.50
C LEU A 97 14.66 8.43 -14.35
N ARG A 98 13.58 9.09 -13.93
CA ARG A 98 12.34 9.19 -14.73
C ARG A 98 12.59 9.97 -16.02
N ILE A 99 13.35 11.07 -15.97
CA ILE A 99 13.73 11.81 -17.17
C ILE A 99 14.59 10.94 -18.09
N GLY A 100 15.61 10.25 -17.56
CA GLY A 100 16.44 9.34 -18.35
C GLY A 100 15.62 8.23 -19.02
N LYS A 101 14.64 7.64 -18.33
CA LYS A 101 13.73 6.62 -18.87
C LYS A 101 12.83 7.17 -19.98
N ILE A 102 12.25 8.36 -19.77
CA ILE A 102 11.44 9.02 -20.80
C ILE A 102 12.31 9.34 -22.00
N ALA A 103 13.47 9.97 -21.80
CA ALA A 103 14.42 10.35 -22.84
C ALA A 103 14.89 9.13 -23.67
N ALA A 104 15.19 8.00 -23.01
CA ALA A 104 15.54 6.75 -23.66
C ALA A 104 14.34 6.13 -24.42
N GLY A 105 13.12 6.26 -23.91
CA GLY A 105 11.89 5.81 -24.57
C GLY A 105 11.46 6.70 -25.76
N THR A 106 11.74 8.00 -25.72
CA THR A 106 11.46 8.98 -26.79
C THR A 106 12.53 9.06 -27.87
N VAL A 107 13.52 8.16 -27.90
CA VAL A 107 14.40 8.00 -29.07
C VAL A 107 13.61 7.54 -30.32
N ALA A 108 12.33 7.17 -30.16
CA ALA A 108 11.39 6.95 -31.28
C ALA A 108 10.65 8.21 -31.79
N GLY A 109 10.90 9.42 -31.25
CA GLY A 109 10.44 10.66 -31.88
C GLY A 109 9.82 11.67 -30.91
N VAL A 110 10.53 12.79 -30.73
CA VAL A 110 10.09 14.20 -30.64
C VAL A 110 11.12 14.91 -29.76
N THR A 111 12.00 15.65 -30.42
CA THR A 111 13.02 16.53 -29.83
C THR A 111 12.41 17.90 -29.51
N VAL A 112 12.03 18.19 -28.26
CA VAL A 112 11.92 19.57 -27.78
C VAL A 112 12.28 19.67 -26.29
N PHE A 113 13.22 20.57 -25.99
CA PHE A 113 13.82 21.02 -24.71
C PHE A 113 15.22 20.48 -24.33
N ALA A 114 16.19 21.42 -24.35
CA ALA A 114 17.65 21.36 -24.19
C ALA A 114 18.12 21.26 -22.71
N PRO A 115 19.44 21.35 -22.37
CA PRO A 115 20.64 20.73 -22.92
C PRO A 115 21.22 19.74 -21.86
N LEU A 116 20.72 18.50 -21.82
CA LEU A 116 21.33 17.42 -21.02
C LEU A 116 21.77 16.23 -21.89
N ALA A 117 21.85 16.45 -23.19
CA ALA A 117 22.03 15.41 -24.19
C ALA A 117 23.42 15.46 -24.84
N VAL A 118 24.52 15.54 -24.08
CA VAL A 118 25.85 15.23 -24.64
C VAL A 118 26.75 14.65 -23.55
N LEU A 119 26.63 13.36 -23.29
CA LEU A 119 27.73 12.43 -22.96
C LEU A 119 27.20 11.00 -23.14
N ALA A 120 26.70 10.71 -24.35
CA ALA A 120 26.29 9.36 -24.74
C ALA A 120 27.34 8.78 -25.70
N ALA A 121 28.15 7.85 -25.19
CA ALA A 121 28.86 6.83 -25.93
C ALA A 121 28.62 5.48 -25.20
N PRO A 122 28.71 4.33 -25.90
CA PRO A 122 27.64 3.33 -25.97
C PRO A 122 27.56 2.41 -24.74
N ALA A 123 26.49 2.59 -23.94
CA ALA A 123 26.00 1.59 -22.98
C ALA A 123 24.47 1.40 -23.09
N ALA A 124 23.90 1.71 -24.26
CA ALA A 124 22.47 1.61 -24.56
C ALA A 124 21.96 0.17 -24.78
N ALA A 125 22.64 -0.85 -24.24
CA ALA A 125 22.26 -2.25 -24.38
C ALA A 125 21.91 -2.95 -23.05
N SER A 126 22.06 -2.30 -21.89
CA SER A 126 21.67 -2.87 -20.58
C SER A 126 20.38 -2.26 -19.98
N ALA A 127 19.74 -1.33 -20.69
CA ALA A 127 18.58 -0.58 -20.18
C ALA A 127 17.25 -1.38 -20.12
N LEU A 128 17.25 -2.64 -20.53
CA LEU A 128 16.07 -3.53 -20.42
C LEU A 128 16.15 -4.52 -19.24
N GLY A 129 17.23 -4.54 -18.48
CA GLY A 129 17.40 -5.46 -17.33
C GLY A 129 17.15 -4.84 -15.95
N ALA A 130 17.17 -3.51 -15.83
CA ALA A 130 17.21 -2.82 -14.53
C ALA A 130 15.87 -2.17 -14.11
N VAL A 131 14.79 -2.46 -14.84
CA VAL A 131 13.44 -2.01 -14.49
C VAL A 131 12.63 -3.23 -14.05
N GLY A 132 12.66 -3.53 -12.75
CA GLY A 132 11.55 -4.19 -12.05
C GLY A 132 10.99 -5.51 -12.60
N LEU A 133 11.81 -6.43 -13.14
CA LEU A 133 11.27 -7.72 -13.61
C LEU A 133 11.98 -9.00 -13.12
N LEU A 134 13.03 -8.93 -12.30
CA LEU A 134 13.73 -10.14 -11.82
C LEU A 134 14.20 -10.04 -10.36
N GLY A 135 13.36 -9.48 -9.48
CA GLY A 135 13.50 -9.68 -8.03
C GLY A 135 12.77 -10.96 -7.66
N ALA A 136 13.50 -12.08 -7.54
CA ALA A 136 12.94 -13.37 -7.20
C ALA A 136 12.05 -13.30 -5.95
N ALA A 137 10.78 -13.71 -6.07
CA ALA A 137 10.00 -14.15 -4.93
C ALA A 137 10.74 -15.38 -4.35
N GLY A 138 11.47 -15.17 -3.27
CA GLY A 138 12.48 -16.09 -2.75
C GLY A 138 11.98 -17.38 -2.09
N THR A 139 10.89 -18.01 -2.57
CA THR A 139 10.33 -19.21 -1.94
C THR A 139 10.05 -20.37 -2.89
N GLY A 140 10.19 -20.20 -4.21
CA GLY A 140 9.95 -21.30 -5.17
C GLY A 140 8.49 -21.79 -5.25
N THR A 141 7.56 -21.12 -4.57
CA THR A 141 6.12 -21.38 -4.61
C THR A 141 5.46 -20.48 -5.66
N ALA A 142 4.62 -21.06 -6.52
CA ALA A 142 3.89 -20.29 -7.51
C ALA A 142 2.95 -19.29 -6.83
N ILE A 143 2.92 -18.04 -7.28
CA ILE A 143 2.06 -17.00 -6.68
C ILE A 143 0.59 -17.42 -6.72
N SER A 144 0.21 -18.20 -7.73
CA SER A 144 -1.12 -18.79 -7.92
C SER A 144 -1.54 -19.82 -6.85
N THR A 145 -0.60 -20.37 -6.07
CA THR A 145 -0.90 -21.26 -4.93
C THR A 145 -0.87 -20.55 -3.57
N LEU A 146 -0.47 -19.27 -3.56
CA LEU A 146 -0.44 -18.48 -2.34
C LEU A 146 -1.83 -17.93 -2.04
N SER A 147 -2.10 -17.70 -0.75
CA SER A 147 -3.31 -17.03 -0.32
C SER A 147 -3.02 -16.13 0.89
N GLY A 148 -3.93 -15.18 1.19
CA GLY A 148 -3.79 -14.29 2.35
C GLY A 148 -2.58 -13.35 2.27
N ALA A 149 -1.84 -13.21 3.37
CA ALA A 149 -0.66 -12.34 3.48
C ALA A 149 0.48 -12.72 2.52
N ALA A 150 0.66 -14.02 2.23
CA ALA A 150 1.70 -14.49 1.32
C ALA A 150 1.41 -14.10 -0.14
N LEU A 151 0.16 -14.25 -0.59
CA LEU A 151 -0.27 -13.79 -1.93
C LEU A 151 -0.11 -12.29 -2.07
N THR A 152 -0.46 -11.55 -1.01
CA THR A 152 -0.34 -10.07 -0.99
C THR A 152 1.11 -9.65 -1.09
N SER A 153 2.01 -10.27 -0.33
CA SER A 153 3.44 -9.98 -0.35
C SER A 153 4.08 -10.31 -1.69
N ALA A 154 3.72 -11.46 -2.28
CA ALA A 154 4.19 -11.87 -3.59
C ALA A 154 3.65 -10.96 -4.71
N SER A 155 2.37 -10.57 -4.65
CA SER A 155 1.75 -9.68 -5.64
C SER A 155 2.26 -8.23 -5.51
N LEU A 156 2.63 -7.80 -4.31
CA LEU A 156 3.24 -6.49 -4.06
C LEU A 156 4.68 -6.43 -4.59
N ALA A 157 5.46 -7.50 -4.41
CA ALA A 157 6.75 -7.65 -5.05
C ALA A 157 6.60 -7.66 -6.59
N ALA A 158 5.49 -8.21 -7.10
CA ALA A 158 5.19 -8.32 -8.51
C ALA A 158 4.88 -6.99 -9.22
N ILE A 159 4.18 -6.07 -8.53
CA ILE A 159 3.73 -4.78 -9.11
C ILE A 159 4.85 -3.72 -9.12
N GLY A 160 6.07 -4.08 -8.68
CA GLY A 160 7.19 -3.14 -8.64
C GLY A 160 7.12 -2.13 -7.48
N GLY A 161 6.17 -2.31 -6.54
CA GLY A 161 6.11 -1.55 -5.29
C GLY A 161 7.20 -1.93 -4.28
N GLY A 162 7.95 -3.01 -4.56
CA GLY A 162 9.11 -3.45 -3.80
C GLY A 162 10.41 -2.85 -4.33
N THR A 163 10.63 -1.56 -4.11
CA THR A 163 12.01 -1.06 -4.03
C THR A 163 12.40 -1.04 -2.56
N MET A 164 13.26 -1.98 -2.18
CA MET A 164 14.46 -1.77 -1.37
C MET A 164 15.15 -3.13 -1.17
N MET A 165 16.46 -3.14 -1.42
CA MET A 165 17.45 -4.17 -1.10
C MET A 165 16.99 -5.17 -0.02
N GLY A 166 16.82 -6.44 -0.37
CA GLY A 166 16.56 -7.52 0.61
C GLY A 166 15.26 -8.30 0.45
N GLY A 167 14.47 -8.02 -0.59
CA GLY A 167 13.47 -8.97 -1.11
C GLY A 167 12.56 -9.56 -0.06
N VAL A 168 11.71 -8.72 0.56
CA VAL A 168 10.45 -9.10 1.20
C VAL A 168 9.88 -7.78 1.77
N VAL A 169 8.81 -7.27 1.17
CA VAL A 169 7.98 -6.23 1.80
C VAL A 169 6.85 -6.96 2.49
N ILE A 170 7.10 -7.46 3.71
CA ILE A 170 5.98 -7.89 4.55
C ILE A 170 5.32 -6.61 5.06
N VAL A 171 4.00 -6.51 4.93
CA VAL A 171 3.21 -5.45 5.57
C VAL A 171 3.54 -5.36 7.09
N THR A 172 4.02 -6.45 7.70
CA THR A 172 4.53 -6.51 9.08
C THR A 172 5.81 -5.70 9.33
N ALA A 173 6.67 -5.45 8.33
CA ALA A 173 7.90 -4.68 8.50
C ALA A 173 7.69 -3.15 8.41
N ALA A 174 6.63 -2.69 7.75
CA ALA A 174 6.34 -1.26 7.61
C ALA A 174 6.03 -0.59 8.96
N GLY A 175 5.46 -1.37 9.87
CA GLY A 175 4.83 -0.86 11.07
C GLY A 175 5.78 -0.31 12.17
N ALA A 176 6.93 -0.95 12.40
CA ALA A 176 7.97 -0.47 13.32
C ALA A 176 8.61 0.84 12.84
N ALA A 177 8.42 1.16 11.56
CA ALA A 177 8.97 2.33 10.90
C ALA A 177 7.91 3.39 10.51
N LEU A 178 6.63 3.23 10.90
CA LEU A 178 5.58 4.19 10.56
C LEU A 178 5.88 5.56 11.17
N GLY A 179 5.76 6.60 10.35
CA GLY A 179 6.11 7.96 10.71
C GLY A 179 7.61 8.21 10.86
N ALA A 180 8.48 7.24 10.52
CA ALA A 180 9.94 7.34 10.45
C ALA A 180 10.42 7.13 9.01
N TYR A 181 11.72 7.29 8.76
CA TYR A 181 12.29 7.26 7.41
C TYR A 181 11.94 6.00 6.60
N GLN A 182 12.11 4.80 7.17
CA GLN A 182 11.87 3.55 6.43
C GLN A 182 10.39 3.40 6.06
N GLY A 183 9.45 3.80 6.93
CA GLY A 183 8.02 3.83 6.61
C GLY A 183 7.67 4.91 5.59
N GLY A 184 8.36 6.05 5.65
CA GLY A 184 8.25 7.11 4.63
C GLY A 184 8.75 6.69 3.24
N MET A 185 9.80 5.88 3.16
CA MET A 185 10.26 5.30 1.88
C MET A 185 9.23 4.35 1.28
N ILE A 186 8.69 3.44 2.11
CA ILE A 186 7.63 2.50 1.69
C ILE A 186 6.41 3.30 1.21
N SER A 187 6.02 4.32 1.97
CA SER A 187 4.89 5.18 1.62
C SER A 187 5.14 5.95 0.32
N ASN A 188 6.36 6.41 0.02
CA ASN A 188 6.68 7.07 -1.25
C ASN A 188 6.53 6.12 -2.44
N SER A 189 6.97 4.86 -2.30
CA SER A 189 6.78 3.82 -3.33
C SER A 189 5.29 3.55 -3.59
N TYR A 190 4.50 3.42 -2.53
CA TYR A 190 3.06 3.13 -2.65
C TYR A 190 2.25 4.31 -3.15
N PHE A 191 2.55 5.53 -2.71
CA PHE A 191 1.84 6.73 -3.14
C PHE A 191 2.00 6.96 -4.65
N GLY A 192 3.14 6.59 -5.25
CA GLY A 192 3.33 6.63 -6.70
C GLY A 192 2.70 5.46 -7.46
N THR A 193 2.26 4.41 -6.77
CA THR A 193 1.68 3.18 -7.37
C THR A 193 0.16 3.11 -7.25
N VAL A 194 -0.40 3.69 -6.18
CA VAL A 194 -1.85 3.83 -6.00
C VAL A 194 -2.26 5.16 -6.61
N ASP A 195 -2.86 5.12 -7.80
CA ASP A 195 -3.34 6.34 -8.44
C ASP A 195 -4.39 7.04 -7.56
N HIS A 196 -4.39 8.37 -7.59
CA HIS A 196 -5.38 9.21 -6.90
C HIS A 196 -5.47 9.04 -5.38
N PHE A 197 -4.46 8.47 -4.71
CA PHE A 197 -4.48 8.39 -3.25
C PHE A 197 -4.58 9.79 -2.62
N GLY A 198 -5.57 9.98 -1.75
CA GLY A 198 -5.82 11.21 -1.04
C GLY A 198 -6.66 10.99 0.21
N ILE A 199 -6.47 11.85 1.22
CA ILE A 199 -7.35 11.89 2.38
C ILE A 199 -8.06 13.23 2.36
N HIS A 200 -9.38 13.19 2.32
CA HIS A 200 -10.23 14.37 2.19
C HIS A 200 -11.00 14.59 3.48
N LYS A 201 -10.93 15.81 4.01
CA LYS A 201 -11.75 16.20 5.15
C LYS A 201 -13.18 16.49 4.68
N VAL A 202 -14.14 15.86 5.34
CA VAL A 202 -15.58 15.94 5.04
C VAL A 202 -16.30 16.76 6.11
N ASN A 203 -15.96 16.56 7.38
CA ASN A 203 -16.45 17.36 8.51
C ASN A 203 -15.27 17.81 9.36
N HIS A 204 -15.30 19.06 9.82
CA HIS A 204 -14.28 19.63 10.68
C HIS A 204 -14.38 19.15 12.13
N GLY A 205 -15.56 18.71 12.57
CA GLY A 205 -15.84 18.40 13.97
C GLY A 205 -15.65 19.61 14.89
N ARG A 206 -15.67 19.40 16.21
CA ARG A 206 -15.31 20.45 17.17
C ARG A 206 -13.80 20.56 17.31
N LYS A 207 -13.25 21.78 17.24
CA LYS A 207 -11.79 22.03 17.32
C LYS A 207 -11.11 21.47 18.58
N SER A 208 -11.83 21.42 19.70
CA SER A 208 -11.33 20.87 20.97
C SER A 208 -11.32 19.35 21.01
N ASN A 209 -12.10 18.70 20.15
CA ASN A 209 -12.17 17.26 20.06
C ASN A 209 -11.05 16.74 19.15
N LYS A 210 -10.26 15.79 19.65
CA LYS A 210 -9.12 15.19 18.94
C LYS A 210 -9.42 13.73 18.57
N HIS A 211 -10.65 13.47 18.18
CA HIS A 211 -11.09 12.21 17.62
C HIS A 211 -11.57 12.41 16.19
N ALA A 212 -11.28 11.43 15.33
CA ALA A 212 -11.63 11.47 13.92
C ALA A 212 -12.18 10.14 13.41
N VAL A 213 -13.25 10.20 12.62
CA VAL A 213 -13.80 9.05 11.91
C VAL A 213 -13.25 9.04 10.49
N ILE A 214 -12.62 7.93 10.09
CA ILE A 214 -12.07 7.76 8.75
C ILE A 214 -12.85 6.66 8.03
N PHE A 215 -13.49 7.00 6.92
CA PHE A 215 -14.18 6.04 6.06
C PHE A 215 -13.39 5.73 4.79
N VAL A 216 -13.33 4.44 4.45
CA VAL A 216 -12.62 3.93 3.29
C VAL A 216 -13.62 3.20 2.38
N ASN A 217 -13.82 3.75 1.19
CA ASN A 217 -14.70 3.13 0.21
C ASN A 217 -14.08 1.85 -0.38
N GLY A 218 -14.97 0.92 -0.76
CA GLY A 218 -14.63 -0.33 -1.43
C GLY A 218 -14.54 -0.23 -2.95
N PHE A 219 -14.49 -1.39 -3.59
CA PHE A 219 -14.36 -1.56 -5.04
C PHE A 219 -15.44 -0.79 -5.82
N LEU A 220 -15.11 -0.27 -7.01
CA LEU A 220 -16.01 0.47 -7.91
C LEU A 220 -16.42 1.88 -7.46
N SER A 221 -15.69 2.47 -6.51
CA SER A 221 -15.93 3.83 -6.02
C SER A 221 -14.93 4.85 -6.59
N GLN A 222 -14.04 4.43 -7.51
CA GLN A 222 -13.06 5.33 -8.11
C GLN A 222 -13.79 6.48 -8.82
N ASP A 223 -13.30 7.71 -8.60
CA ASP A 223 -13.90 8.98 -9.01
C ASP A 223 -15.24 9.35 -8.34
N ASN A 224 -15.80 8.47 -7.49
CA ASN A 224 -16.96 8.77 -6.67
C ASN A 224 -16.53 9.42 -5.34
N ARG A 225 -16.39 10.74 -5.36
CA ARG A 225 -16.18 11.58 -4.16
C ARG A 225 -17.45 11.85 -3.38
N ASP A 226 -18.59 11.36 -3.87
CA ASP A 226 -19.83 11.43 -3.14
C ASP A 226 -19.74 10.46 -1.95
N VAL A 227 -19.66 11.07 -0.77
CA VAL A 227 -19.62 10.41 0.53
C VAL A 227 -20.94 10.58 1.27
N GLU A 228 -21.97 11.13 0.61
CA GLU A 228 -23.29 11.37 1.21
C GLU A 228 -23.84 10.09 1.84
N ASP A 229 -23.63 8.95 1.18
CA ASP A 229 -24.09 7.65 1.65
C ASP A 229 -23.43 7.15 2.95
N TRP A 230 -22.22 7.62 3.27
CA TRP A 230 -21.65 7.45 4.61
C TRP A 230 -22.18 8.48 5.60
N THR A 231 -22.29 9.73 5.18
CA THR A 231 -22.52 10.86 6.10
C THR A 231 -23.95 10.99 6.59
N GLN A 232 -24.94 10.43 5.89
CA GLN A 232 -26.37 10.64 6.16
C GLN A 232 -26.79 10.38 7.62
N HIS A 233 -26.13 9.44 8.31
CA HIS A 233 -26.44 9.08 9.70
C HIS A 233 -25.21 9.15 10.63
N LEU A 234 -24.06 9.59 10.12
CA LEU A 234 -22.85 9.74 10.95
C LEU A 234 -23.01 10.86 11.99
N GLY A 235 -23.77 11.90 11.65
CA GLY A 235 -24.07 13.02 12.55
C GLY A 235 -24.74 12.60 13.86
N ASP A 236 -25.52 11.52 13.86
CA ASP A 236 -26.25 11.09 15.05
C ASP A 236 -25.34 10.45 16.12
N TYR A 237 -24.15 9.97 15.72
CA TYR A 237 -23.25 9.20 16.58
C TYR A 237 -21.84 9.80 16.73
N PHE A 238 -21.48 10.74 15.87
CA PHE A 238 -20.13 11.30 15.73
C PHE A 238 -20.18 12.80 15.36
N ASP A 239 -21.19 13.55 15.82
CA ASP A 239 -21.39 14.99 15.57
C ASP A 239 -20.19 15.86 15.96
N GLU A 240 -19.53 15.49 17.05
CA GLU A 240 -18.38 16.22 17.59
C GLU A 240 -17.06 15.94 16.86
N ASP A 241 -17.02 14.88 16.05
CA ASP A 241 -15.79 14.33 15.47
C ASP A 241 -15.44 14.92 14.10
N ALA A 242 -14.15 14.97 13.80
CA ALA A 242 -13.71 15.27 12.44
C ALA A 242 -13.94 14.04 11.55
N TRP A 243 -14.41 14.23 10.32
CA TRP A 243 -14.68 13.13 9.39
C TRP A 243 -13.75 13.22 8.19
N TYR A 244 -13.18 12.08 7.81
CA TYR A 244 -12.27 11.97 6.68
C TYR A 244 -12.66 10.81 5.77
N HIS A 245 -12.48 11.04 4.47
CA HIS A 245 -12.62 10.04 3.42
C HIS A 245 -11.26 9.71 2.82
N VAL A 246 -10.98 8.42 2.60
CA VAL A 246 -9.81 7.99 1.83
C VAL A 246 -10.23 7.73 0.38
N ASP A 247 -9.72 8.55 -0.53
CA ASP A 247 -9.80 8.35 -1.97
C ASP A 247 -8.56 7.56 -2.43
N TRP A 248 -8.76 6.56 -3.29
CA TRP A 248 -7.73 5.68 -3.79
C TRP A 248 -8.20 4.94 -5.05
N GLU A 249 -7.26 4.41 -5.84
CA GLU A 249 -7.57 3.66 -7.04
C GLU A 249 -8.28 2.32 -6.77
N SER A 250 -9.58 2.39 -6.48
CA SER A 250 -10.45 1.24 -6.23
C SER A 250 -10.98 0.57 -7.51
N GLN A 251 -10.38 0.87 -8.67
CA GLN A 251 -10.73 0.46 -10.04
C GLN A 251 -12.12 0.91 -10.51
N ASN A 252 -12.20 1.46 -11.72
CA ASN A 252 -13.46 1.95 -12.31
C ASN A 252 -14.43 0.83 -12.74
N LEU A 253 -15.73 1.13 -12.55
CA LEU A 253 -16.90 0.30 -12.88
C LEU A 253 -16.91 -0.18 -14.33
N GLN A 254 -16.27 0.51 -15.26
CA GLN A 254 -16.20 0.11 -16.67
C GLN A 254 -15.25 -1.06 -16.94
N LYS A 255 -14.08 -1.10 -16.28
CA LYS A 255 -13.11 -2.20 -16.42
C LYS A 255 -13.64 -3.51 -15.83
N LEU A 256 -14.56 -3.40 -14.88
CA LEU A 256 -15.22 -4.55 -14.25
C LEU A 256 -16.66 -4.79 -14.72
N GLY A 257 -17.32 -3.79 -15.28
CA GLY A 257 -18.71 -3.84 -15.75
C GLY A 257 -18.90 -4.86 -16.86
N MET A 258 -17.83 -5.17 -17.61
CA MET A 258 -17.82 -6.29 -18.53
C MET A 258 -17.77 -7.67 -17.85
N MET A 259 -17.30 -7.77 -16.59
CA MET A 259 -17.40 -8.98 -15.76
C MET A 259 -18.71 -9.04 -14.97
N VAL A 260 -19.23 -7.90 -14.51
CA VAL A 260 -20.46 -7.78 -13.70
C VAL A 260 -21.75 -7.73 -14.54
N SER A 261 -21.65 -7.51 -15.86
CA SER A 261 -22.80 -7.67 -16.79
C SER A 261 -23.34 -9.10 -16.84
N LYS A 262 -22.61 -10.06 -16.26
CA LYS A 262 -23.04 -11.44 -16.00
C LYS A 262 -23.44 -11.57 -14.52
N THR A 263 -24.40 -12.45 -14.22
CA THR A 263 -24.78 -12.73 -12.83
C THR A 263 -23.55 -13.06 -11.97
N PRO A 264 -23.44 -12.58 -10.70
CA PRO A 264 -22.23 -12.71 -9.88
C PRO A 264 -21.65 -14.12 -9.82
N GLN A 265 -22.53 -15.14 -9.78
CA GLN A 265 -22.17 -16.55 -9.84
C GLN A 265 -21.41 -16.94 -11.13
N LYS A 266 -21.90 -16.52 -12.29
CA LYS A 266 -21.25 -16.81 -13.58
C LYS A 266 -19.90 -16.10 -13.67
N ALA A 267 -19.85 -14.85 -13.22
CA ALA A 267 -18.62 -14.07 -13.24
C ALA A 267 -17.54 -14.67 -12.33
N GLY A 268 -17.90 -15.08 -11.11
CA GLY A 268 -17.00 -15.75 -10.18
C GLY A 268 -16.44 -17.07 -10.73
N LEU A 269 -17.30 -17.88 -11.35
CA LEU A 269 -16.89 -19.14 -11.99
C LEU A 269 -15.92 -18.92 -13.15
N GLU A 270 -16.17 -17.93 -14.00
CA GLU A 270 -15.27 -17.61 -15.11
C GLU A 270 -13.92 -17.07 -14.62
N MET A 271 -13.91 -16.23 -13.58
CA MET A 271 -12.66 -15.79 -12.93
C MET A 271 -11.84 -16.98 -12.42
N ALA A 272 -12.49 -17.93 -11.76
CA ALA A 272 -11.79 -19.10 -11.24
C ALA A 272 -11.27 -20.03 -12.35
N LYS A 273 -12.04 -20.24 -13.42
CA LYS A 273 -11.56 -20.99 -14.60
C LYS A 273 -10.35 -20.35 -15.23
N GLU A 274 -10.33 -19.02 -15.33
CA GLU A 274 -9.22 -18.27 -15.88
C GLU A 274 -7.95 -18.41 -15.01
N LEU A 275 -8.10 -18.32 -13.68
CA LEU A 275 -7.01 -18.59 -12.73
C LEU A 275 -6.49 -20.04 -12.85
N GLY A 276 -7.40 -21.02 -12.92
CA GLY A 276 -7.04 -22.43 -13.08
C GLY A 276 -6.29 -22.73 -14.38
N LYS A 277 -6.73 -22.15 -15.50
CA LYS A 277 -6.03 -22.26 -16.79
C LYS A 277 -4.62 -21.69 -16.74
N ARG A 278 -4.41 -20.60 -16.00
CA ARG A 278 -3.09 -19.96 -15.84
C ARG A 278 -2.17 -20.80 -14.97
N ALA A 279 -2.66 -21.28 -13.81
CA ALA A 279 -1.89 -22.19 -12.95
C ALA A 279 -1.48 -23.47 -13.71
N ALA A 280 -2.36 -24.04 -14.53
CA ALA A 280 -2.05 -25.20 -15.37
C ALA A 280 -0.98 -24.90 -16.43
N LYS A 281 -1.00 -23.71 -17.06
CA LYS A 281 0.04 -23.29 -18.01
C LYS A 281 1.40 -23.07 -17.34
N GLU A 282 1.42 -22.59 -16.10
CA GLU A 282 2.65 -22.43 -15.32
C GLU A 282 3.23 -23.80 -14.91
N GLY A 283 2.39 -24.74 -14.47
CA GLY A 283 2.81 -26.10 -14.11
C GLY A 283 3.33 -26.95 -15.28
N ALA A 284 2.97 -26.60 -16.52
CA ALA A 284 3.41 -27.29 -17.73
C ALA A 284 4.78 -26.83 -18.26
N LYS A 285 5.37 -25.74 -17.74
CA LYS A 285 6.73 -25.31 -18.12
C LYS A 285 7.76 -26.25 -17.46
N LYS A 286 8.35 -27.15 -18.25
CA LYS A 286 9.42 -28.08 -17.82
C LYS A 286 10.52 -27.33 -17.06
N ILE A 287 10.92 -27.90 -15.92
CA ILE A 287 12.01 -27.45 -15.05
C ILE A 287 13.34 -27.57 -15.82
N GLY A 288 13.77 -26.47 -16.44
CA GLY A 288 15.10 -26.29 -16.99
C GLY A 288 15.85 -25.20 -16.21
N PRO A 289 17.20 -25.22 -16.15
CA PRO A 289 18.02 -24.33 -15.33
C PRO A 289 17.92 -22.83 -15.70
N PHE A 290 17.19 -22.47 -16.77
CA PHE A 290 16.94 -21.09 -17.21
C PHE A 290 15.46 -20.65 -17.11
N SER A 291 14.58 -21.44 -16.47
CA SER A 291 13.14 -21.14 -16.38
C SER A 291 12.75 -20.05 -15.36
N MET A 292 13.73 -19.41 -14.71
CA MET A 292 13.49 -18.52 -13.56
C MET A 292 12.98 -17.11 -13.93
N ALA A 293 12.73 -16.83 -15.22
CA ALA A 293 12.53 -15.47 -15.73
C ALA A 293 11.11 -15.14 -16.24
N SER A 294 10.06 -15.90 -15.93
CA SER A 294 8.77 -15.67 -16.59
C SER A 294 7.50 -15.76 -15.75
N ASN A 295 7.45 -15.45 -14.45
CA ASN A 295 6.24 -15.76 -13.68
C ASN A 295 5.88 -14.68 -12.64
N ILE A 296 5.65 -13.44 -13.08
CA ILE A 296 5.22 -12.36 -12.17
C ILE A 296 4.08 -11.52 -12.77
N ALA A 297 4.08 -11.28 -14.09
CA ALA A 297 2.99 -10.56 -14.76
C ALA A 297 1.64 -11.33 -14.73
N ASP A 298 1.67 -12.66 -14.55
CA ASP A 298 0.51 -13.53 -14.79
C ASP A 298 -0.54 -13.52 -13.66
N VAL A 299 -0.15 -13.17 -12.43
CA VAL A 299 -1.09 -12.96 -11.29
C VAL A 299 -1.71 -11.57 -11.31
N ILE A 300 -1.05 -10.59 -11.93
CA ILE A 300 -1.48 -9.18 -11.96
C ILE A 300 -2.52 -8.91 -13.04
N GLY A 301 -2.70 -9.81 -14.01
CA GLY A 301 -3.58 -9.59 -15.16
C GLY A 301 -5.09 -9.54 -14.87
N ASN A 302 -5.55 -9.72 -13.62
CA ASN A 302 -6.96 -9.59 -13.24
C ASN A 302 -7.20 -8.28 -12.45
N PRO A 303 -8.10 -7.37 -12.91
CA PRO A 303 -8.43 -6.13 -12.20
C PRO A 303 -8.78 -6.31 -10.72
N TRP A 304 -9.41 -7.43 -10.35
CA TRP A 304 -9.72 -7.77 -8.96
C TRP A 304 -8.48 -7.92 -8.09
N HIS A 305 -7.49 -8.70 -8.53
CA HIS A 305 -6.25 -8.91 -7.78
C HIS A 305 -5.44 -7.62 -7.69
N SER A 306 -5.39 -6.85 -8.79
CA SER A 306 -4.77 -5.52 -8.77
C SER A 306 -5.40 -4.62 -7.71
N ALA A 307 -6.74 -4.60 -7.61
CA ALA A 307 -7.44 -3.84 -6.60
C ALA A 307 -7.21 -4.35 -5.16
N MET A 308 -7.13 -5.67 -4.96
CA MET A 308 -6.78 -6.25 -3.65
C MET A 308 -5.38 -5.82 -3.19
N VAL A 309 -4.40 -5.74 -4.11
CA VAL A 309 -3.04 -5.27 -3.78
C VAL A 309 -3.03 -3.77 -3.51
N LYS A 310 -3.74 -2.99 -4.34
CA LYS A 310 -3.88 -1.54 -4.12
C LYS A 310 -4.59 -1.21 -2.81
N ALA A 311 -5.56 -2.02 -2.38
CA ALA A 311 -6.17 -1.91 -1.06
C ALA A 311 -5.13 -2.12 0.06
N SER A 312 -4.25 -3.12 -0.08
CA SER A 312 -3.16 -3.35 0.89
C SER A 312 -2.18 -2.18 0.96
N MET A 313 -1.76 -1.63 -0.19
CA MET A 313 -0.91 -0.44 -0.25
C MET A 313 -1.60 0.78 0.39
N THR A 314 -2.88 0.99 0.09
CA THR A 314 -3.74 2.04 0.67
C THR A 314 -3.79 1.93 2.19
N GLY A 315 -3.90 0.71 2.72
CA GLY A 315 -3.85 0.45 4.16
C GLY A 315 -2.56 0.91 4.82
N VAL A 316 -1.41 0.63 4.19
CA VAL A 316 -0.10 1.07 4.70
C VAL A 316 0.05 2.59 4.63
N LEU A 317 -0.41 3.24 3.56
CA LEU A 317 -0.42 4.70 3.45
C LEU A 317 -1.30 5.33 4.54
N LEU A 318 -2.49 4.77 4.78
CA LEU A 318 -3.39 5.22 5.84
C LEU A 318 -2.76 5.05 7.23
N ALA A 319 -2.09 3.92 7.48
CA ALA A 319 -1.37 3.69 8.72
C ALA A 319 -0.24 4.70 8.96
N ASP A 320 0.50 5.08 7.90
CA ASP A 320 1.56 6.08 8.00
C ASP A 320 0.97 7.48 8.29
N ALA A 321 -0.13 7.85 7.63
CA ALA A 321 -0.86 9.08 7.92
C ALA A 321 -1.31 9.15 9.38
N ILE A 322 -1.91 8.08 9.90
CA ILE A 322 -2.32 7.96 11.30
C ILE A 322 -1.11 7.99 12.26
N ALA A 323 0.04 7.45 11.88
CA ALA A 323 1.27 7.49 12.68
C ALA A 323 1.95 8.85 12.73
N ARG A 324 1.68 9.69 11.74
CA ARG A 324 2.20 11.07 11.66
C ARG A 324 1.27 12.09 12.31
N THR A 325 0.01 11.72 12.52
CA THR A 325 -1.00 12.58 13.15
C THR A 325 -1.01 12.39 14.66
N SER A 326 -0.24 13.20 15.39
CA SER A 326 -0.03 13.02 16.83
C SER A 326 -1.15 13.66 17.66
N GLY A 327 -1.49 13.02 18.79
CA GLY A 327 -2.49 13.55 19.73
C GLY A 327 -3.95 13.32 19.33
N TRP A 328 -4.19 12.61 18.22
CA TRP A 328 -5.52 12.21 17.77
C TRP A 328 -5.79 10.72 18.02
N THR A 329 -7.06 10.37 18.20
CA THR A 329 -7.56 8.99 18.15
C THR A 329 -8.52 8.82 16.98
N PHE A 330 -8.73 7.58 16.54
CA PHE A 330 -9.43 7.33 15.29
C PHE A 330 -10.43 6.18 15.37
N THR A 331 -11.61 6.38 14.79
CA THR A 331 -12.52 5.30 14.41
C THR A 331 -12.39 5.04 12.92
N LEU A 332 -12.29 3.78 12.52
CA LEU A 332 -12.19 3.40 11.10
C LEU A 332 -13.47 2.70 10.63
N ALA A 333 -13.98 3.08 9.46
CA ALA A 333 -15.11 2.40 8.82
C ALA A 333 -14.78 2.05 7.37
N GLY A 334 -14.96 0.80 6.97
CA GLY A 334 -14.58 0.36 5.62
C GLY A 334 -15.59 -0.57 5.02
N HIS A 335 -15.94 -0.31 3.75
CA HIS A 335 -16.82 -1.18 2.98
C HIS A 335 -16.01 -2.03 2.00
N SER A 336 -16.30 -3.33 1.87
CA SER A 336 -15.71 -4.19 0.83
C SER A 336 -14.16 -4.15 0.82
N LEU A 337 -13.50 -3.77 -0.27
CA LEU A 337 -12.04 -3.60 -0.32
C LEU A 337 -11.51 -2.47 0.61
N GLY A 338 -12.35 -1.53 1.03
CA GLY A 338 -12.00 -0.56 2.06
C GLY A 338 -11.80 -1.22 3.42
N ALA A 339 -12.58 -2.27 3.74
CA ALA A 339 -12.33 -3.10 4.93
C ALA A 339 -10.99 -3.83 4.85
N ARG A 340 -10.59 -4.27 3.64
CA ARG A 340 -9.26 -4.86 3.39
C ARG A 340 -8.15 -3.82 3.60
N ALA A 341 -8.31 -2.59 3.12
CA ALA A 341 -7.36 -1.52 3.38
C ALA A 341 -7.23 -1.24 4.90
N ILE A 342 -8.34 -1.20 5.62
CA ILE A 342 -8.32 -1.06 7.09
C ILE A 342 -7.59 -2.24 7.76
N TYR A 343 -7.86 -3.49 7.35
CA TYR A 343 -7.15 -4.65 7.90
C TYR A 343 -5.62 -4.48 7.81
N TYR A 344 -5.09 -4.11 6.64
CA TYR A 344 -3.66 -3.88 6.47
C TYR A 344 -3.16 -2.63 7.20
N ALA A 345 -4.00 -1.60 7.37
CA ALA A 345 -3.67 -0.46 8.21
C ALA A 345 -3.52 -0.87 9.68
N LEU A 346 -4.42 -1.72 10.20
CA LEU A 346 -4.35 -2.25 11.56
C LEU A 346 -3.12 -3.15 11.76
N GLU A 347 -2.81 -4.03 10.80
CA GLU A 347 -1.59 -4.84 10.86
C GLU A 347 -0.34 -3.94 10.94
N ALA A 348 -0.25 -2.91 10.12
CA ALA A 348 0.86 -1.97 10.16
C ALA A 348 0.92 -1.20 11.49
N LEU A 349 -0.22 -0.66 11.96
CA LEU A 349 -0.31 0.10 13.21
C LEU A 349 -0.04 -0.74 14.46
N SER A 350 -0.27 -2.06 14.40
CA SER A 350 -0.13 -2.98 15.54
C SER A 350 1.30 -3.09 16.09
N THR A 351 2.28 -2.77 15.25
CA THR A 351 3.71 -2.81 15.59
C THR A 351 4.25 -1.45 16.04
N ARG A 352 3.40 -0.41 16.13
CA ARG A 352 3.78 0.89 16.70
C ARG A 352 4.14 0.73 18.17
N THR A 353 5.25 1.35 18.56
CA THR A 353 5.72 1.38 19.96
C THR A 353 4.95 2.35 20.86
N LYS A 354 4.21 3.30 20.26
CA LYS A 354 3.47 4.36 20.98
C LYS A 354 2.05 3.97 21.41
N GLY A 355 1.73 2.68 21.42
CA GLY A 355 0.42 2.14 21.79
C GLY A 355 -0.66 2.28 20.72
N ALA A 356 -1.82 1.69 21.00
CA ALA A 356 -3.00 1.70 20.13
C ALA A 356 -3.60 3.11 20.01
N VAL A 357 -3.96 3.51 18.80
CA VAL A 357 -4.58 4.82 18.49
C VAL A 357 -5.97 4.70 17.87
N ILE A 358 -6.37 3.48 17.51
CA ILE A 358 -7.69 3.20 16.94
C ILE A 358 -8.64 2.89 18.09
N ASP A 359 -9.75 3.62 18.20
CA ASP A 359 -10.74 3.41 19.23
C ASP A 359 -11.67 2.25 18.82
N ASP A 360 -12.42 2.39 17.72
CA ASP A 360 -13.27 1.33 17.18
C ASP A 360 -13.12 1.17 15.65
N VAL A 361 -13.47 -0.02 15.15
CA VAL A 361 -13.41 -0.35 13.73
C VAL A 361 -14.73 -0.97 13.27
N TYR A 362 -15.29 -0.49 12.15
CA TYR A 362 -16.50 -1.01 11.52
C TYR A 362 -16.17 -1.54 10.12
N LEU A 363 -16.30 -2.85 9.91
CA LEU A 363 -16.04 -3.50 8.63
C LEU A 363 -17.37 -3.95 8.03
N LEU A 364 -17.77 -3.33 6.92
CA LEU A 364 -19.05 -3.57 6.27
C LEU A 364 -18.85 -4.43 5.03
N GLY A 365 -19.33 -5.68 5.03
CA GLY A 365 -19.20 -6.56 3.87
C GLY A 365 -17.74 -6.73 3.42
N GLY A 366 -16.81 -6.97 4.37
CA GLY A 366 -15.39 -6.89 4.10
C GLY A 366 -14.86 -7.92 3.10
N ALA A 367 -14.12 -7.44 2.09
CA ALA A 367 -13.46 -8.25 1.06
C ALA A 367 -12.02 -8.62 1.47
N VAL A 368 -11.87 -9.29 2.61
CA VAL A 368 -10.60 -9.74 3.18
C VAL A 368 -10.79 -11.12 3.81
N GLY A 369 -9.71 -11.92 3.85
CA GLY A 369 -9.74 -13.27 4.39
C GLY A 369 -10.05 -13.27 5.88
N GLY A 370 -10.93 -14.18 6.30
CA GLY A 370 -11.35 -14.35 7.69
C GLY A 370 -11.33 -15.79 8.18
N GLY A 371 -10.78 -16.74 7.41
CA GLY A 371 -10.79 -18.15 7.78
C GLY A 371 -9.63 -18.53 8.71
N GLU A 372 -9.52 -19.83 9.03
CA GLU A 372 -8.50 -20.40 9.93
C GLU A 372 -7.07 -19.89 9.66
N LYS A 373 -6.68 -19.79 8.39
CA LYS A 373 -5.33 -19.33 7.98
C LYS A 373 -5.07 -17.84 8.22
N ASP A 374 -6.12 -17.05 8.44
CA ASP A 374 -6.06 -15.59 8.59
C ASP A 374 -6.13 -15.18 10.08
N VAL A 375 -6.31 -16.15 10.99
CA VAL A 375 -6.48 -15.94 12.45
C VAL A 375 -5.33 -15.16 13.07
N GLU A 376 -4.08 -15.53 12.77
CA GLU A 376 -2.88 -14.85 13.31
C GLU A 376 -2.87 -13.37 12.91
N GLY A 377 -3.21 -13.07 11.66
CA GLY A 377 -3.27 -11.70 11.15
C GLY A 377 -4.34 -10.86 11.84
N TRP A 378 -5.52 -11.44 12.09
CA TRP A 378 -6.56 -10.77 12.88
C TRP A 378 -6.17 -10.57 14.34
N GLU A 379 -5.49 -11.54 14.96
CA GLU A 379 -4.95 -11.38 16.31
C GLU A 379 -3.95 -10.22 16.37
N ILE A 380 -3.05 -10.11 15.39
CA ILE A 380 -2.12 -8.98 15.25
C ILE A 380 -2.90 -7.66 15.09
N ALA A 381 -3.88 -7.60 14.20
CA ALA A 381 -4.69 -6.40 13.95
C ALA A 381 -5.37 -5.86 15.23
N THR A 382 -5.82 -6.76 16.13
CA THR A 382 -6.48 -6.34 17.39
C THR A 382 -5.56 -5.59 18.36
N LYS A 383 -4.24 -5.66 18.19
CA LYS A 383 -3.27 -4.92 19.00
C LYS A 383 -3.28 -3.41 18.69
N ALA A 384 -3.70 -3.02 17.49
CA ALA A 384 -3.82 -1.62 17.09
C ALA A 384 -5.08 -0.91 17.62
N VAL A 385 -6.07 -1.69 18.10
CA VAL A 385 -7.42 -1.22 18.48
C VAL A 385 -7.59 -1.21 20.00
N LYS A 386 -8.17 -0.15 20.56
CA LYS A 386 -8.47 -0.04 22.00
C LYS A 386 -9.81 -0.68 22.35
N GLY A 387 -10.84 -0.35 21.59
CA GLY A 387 -12.21 -0.88 21.67
C GLY A 387 -12.36 -2.16 20.86
N LYS A 388 -13.31 -2.17 19.92
CA LYS A 388 -13.69 -3.36 19.16
C LYS A 388 -13.57 -3.19 17.65
N ILE A 389 -13.41 -4.33 16.98
CA ILE A 389 -13.58 -4.54 15.55
C ILE A 389 -14.94 -5.20 15.36
N TYR A 390 -15.90 -4.43 14.86
CA TYR A 390 -17.22 -4.89 14.47
C TYR A 390 -17.17 -5.34 13.01
N ASN A 391 -17.20 -6.65 12.78
CA ASN A 391 -17.30 -7.21 11.44
C ASN A 391 -18.76 -7.50 11.12
N CYS A 392 -19.33 -6.73 10.21
CA CYS A 392 -20.70 -6.87 9.75
C CYS A 392 -20.72 -7.71 8.48
N PHE A 393 -21.41 -8.84 8.50
CA PHE A 393 -21.48 -9.78 7.39
C PHE A 393 -22.93 -10.07 6.99
N SER A 394 -23.14 -10.49 5.75
CA SER A 394 -24.47 -10.84 5.24
C SER A 394 -24.37 -12.04 4.29
N GLU A 395 -25.19 -13.06 4.54
CA GLU A 395 -25.32 -14.21 3.64
C GLU A 395 -26.07 -13.86 2.34
N GLN A 396 -26.66 -12.66 2.26
CA GLN A 396 -27.27 -12.12 1.04
C GLN A 396 -26.24 -11.44 0.11
N ASP A 397 -24.98 -11.32 0.54
CA ASP A 397 -23.91 -10.69 -0.25
C ASP A 397 -23.35 -11.64 -1.33
N HIS A 398 -24.06 -11.71 -2.46
CA HIS A 398 -23.68 -12.56 -3.59
C HIS A 398 -22.38 -12.11 -4.30
N VAL A 399 -21.95 -10.85 -4.14
CA VAL A 399 -20.67 -10.39 -4.67
C VAL A 399 -19.54 -11.09 -3.92
N LEU A 400 -19.57 -11.05 -2.59
CA LEU A 400 -18.55 -11.73 -1.78
C LEU A 400 -18.64 -13.26 -1.92
N LYS A 401 -19.86 -13.82 -1.94
CA LYS A 401 -20.07 -15.26 -2.12
C LYS A 401 -19.44 -15.80 -3.40
N TYR A 402 -19.59 -15.11 -4.53
CA TYR A 402 -19.20 -15.66 -5.82
C TYR A 402 -17.96 -15.00 -6.44
N LEU A 403 -17.89 -13.67 -6.45
CA LEU A 403 -16.77 -12.96 -7.08
C LEU A 403 -15.51 -13.04 -6.22
N TYR A 404 -15.60 -12.73 -4.91
CA TYR A 404 -14.43 -12.83 -4.04
C TYR A 404 -13.93 -14.28 -3.96
N GLN A 405 -14.83 -15.24 -3.69
CA GLN A 405 -14.43 -16.64 -3.58
C GLN A 405 -13.86 -17.16 -4.91
N GLY A 406 -14.55 -16.92 -6.03
CA GLY A 406 -14.07 -17.34 -7.35
C GLY A 406 -12.72 -16.73 -7.73
N ALA A 407 -12.52 -15.45 -7.44
CA ALA A 407 -11.24 -14.78 -7.67
C ALA A 407 -10.13 -15.31 -6.76
N ASN A 408 -10.44 -15.86 -5.58
CA ASN A 408 -9.46 -16.52 -4.72
C ASN A 408 -9.45 -18.04 -4.91
N ALA A 409 -10.01 -18.55 -6.01
CA ALA A 409 -10.15 -19.98 -6.32
C ALA A 409 -10.75 -20.81 -5.17
N TRP A 410 -11.71 -20.22 -4.43
CA TRP A 410 -12.34 -20.75 -3.22
C TRP A 410 -11.36 -21.05 -2.06
N MET A 411 -10.12 -20.58 -2.14
CA MET A 411 -9.12 -20.79 -1.10
C MET A 411 -9.21 -19.76 0.03
N SER A 412 -10.07 -18.74 -0.06
CA SER A 412 -10.23 -17.70 0.97
C SER A 412 -11.71 -17.43 1.24
N ALA A 413 -12.07 -17.32 2.51
CA ALA A 413 -13.40 -16.95 2.98
C ALA A 413 -13.44 -15.44 3.30
N PRO A 414 -14.31 -14.64 2.66
CA PRO A 414 -14.42 -13.21 2.95
C PRO A 414 -15.15 -12.95 4.27
N ILE A 415 -14.61 -12.06 5.11
CA ILE A 415 -15.21 -11.71 6.41
C ILE A 415 -16.63 -11.15 6.30
N GLY A 416 -16.96 -10.52 5.17
CA GLY A 416 -18.27 -9.94 4.91
C GLY A 416 -19.37 -10.94 4.52
N TYR A 417 -19.04 -12.23 4.39
CA TYR A 417 -20.02 -13.29 4.12
C TYR A 417 -20.09 -14.34 5.24
N HIS A 418 -19.00 -14.61 5.96
CA HIS A 418 -18.93 -15.69 6.96
C HIS A 418 -18.50 -15.27 8.38
N GLY A 419 -18.16 -14.00 8.60
CA GLY A 419 -17.51 -13.61 9.85
C GLY A 419 -15.99 -13.83 9.84
N ILE A 420 -15.31 -13.33 10.87
CA ILE A 420 -13.92 -13.64 11.20
C ILE A 420 -13.89 -14.86 12.12
N ASP A 421 -13.16 -15.91 11.76
CA ASP A 421 -12.99 -17.15 12.50
C ASP A 421 -11.98 -17.02 13.67
N LEU A 422 -12.12 -15.95 14.45
CA LEU A 422 -11.30 -15.70 15.63
C LEU A 422 -12.21 -15.27 16.78
N ARG A 423 -12.27 -16.11 17.83
CA ARG A 423 -12.88 -15.73 19.10
C ARG A 423 -11.92 -14.83 19.87
N HIS A 424 -12.21 -13.54 19.89
CA HIS A 424 -11.39 -12.57 20.61
C HIS A 424 -12.27 -11.48 21.23
N ARG A 425 -11.93 -11.02 22.44
CA ARG A 425 -12.75 -10.02 23.18
C ARG A 425 -12.94 -8.67 22.47
N LYS A 426 -12.07 -8.36 21.50
CA LYS A 426 -12.13 -7.15 20.68
C LYS A 426 -12.70 -7.39 19.28
N ILE A 427 -13.17 -8.58 18.95
CA ILE A 427 -13.79 -8.86 17.65
C ILE A 427 -15.22 -9.28 17.89
N GLU A 428 -16.14 -8.64 17.18
CA GLU A 428 -17.57 -8.93 17.22
C GLU A 428 -18.06 -9.13 15.80
N ASN A 429 -18.53 -10.35 15.50
CA ASN A 429 -19.16 -10.65 14.21
C ASN A 429 -20.66 -10.39 14.34
N LEU A 430 -21.17 -9.47 13.53
CA LEU A 430 -22.57 -9.08 13.48
C LEU A 430 -23.19 -9.63 12.20
N ASP A 431 -24.16 -10.52 12.36
CA ASP A 431 -24.97 -10.98 11.24
C ASP A 431 -25.99 -9.90 10.87
N CYS A 432 -25.80 -9.28 9.72
CA CYS A 432 -26.68 -8.26 9.18
C CYS A 432 -27.53 -8.80 8.02
N SER A 433 -27.69 -10.12 7.88
CA SER A 433 -28.40 -10.72 6.76
C SER A 433 -29.85 -10.25 6.66
N GLU A 434 -30.54 -9.97 7.77
CA GLU A 434 -31.91 -9.43 7.74
C GLU A 434 -31.98 -7.95 7.34
N LEU A 435 -30.89 -7.21 7.53
CA LEU A 435 -30.81 -5.77 7.29
C LEU A 435 -30.26 -5.44 5.90
N VAL A 436 -29.23 -6.18 5.47
CA VAL A 436 -28.45 -5.88 4.26
C VAL A 436 -28.67 -6.96 3.21
N GLY A 437 -29.59 -6.69 2.28
CA GLY A 437 -29.95 -7.59 1.19
C GLY A 437 -28.97 -7.64 0.00
N GLY A 438 -27.79 -7.02 0.10
CA GLY A 438 -26.79 -7.07 -0.96
C GLY A 438 -25.61 -6.11 -0.79
N HIS A 439 -24.55 -6.34 -1.57
CA HIS A 439 -23.24 -5.68 -1.42
C HIS A 439 -23.25 -4.15 -1.52
N THR A 440 -24.19 -3.58 -2.28
CA THR A 440 -24.28 -2.13 -2.50
C THR A 440 -25.09 -1.41 -1.42
N LEU A 441 -25.75 -2.15 -0.53
CA LEU A 441 -26.64 -1.58 0.50
C LEU A 441 -25.91 -1.29 1.81
N TRP A 442 -24.73 -1.87 2.03
CA TRP A 442 -23.94 -1.72 3.26
C TRP A 442 -23.78 -0.28 3.76
N LYS A 443 -23.45 0.66 2.87
CA LYS A 443 -23.22 2.06 3.27
C LYS A 443 -24.51 2.75 3.71
N LYS A 444 -25.62 2.49 3.02
CA LYS A 444 -26.95 3.03 3.35
C LYS A 444 -27.43 2.55 4.72
N GLU A 445 -27.16 1.29 5.05
CA GLU A 445 -27.54 0.69 6.33
C GLU A 445 -26.54 0.96 7.47
N PHE A 446 -25.49 1.75 7.22
CA PHE A 446 -24.48 1.98 8.24
C PHE A 446 -25.05 2.68 9.49
N GLY A 447 -26.00 3.59 9.33
CA GLY A 447 -26.71 4.21 10.46
C GLY A 447 -27.48 3.20 11.30
N SER A 448 -28.19 2.27 10.66
CA SER A 448 -28.90 1.17 11.31
C SER A 448 -27.95 0.24 12.08
N ILE A 449 -26.78 -0.04 11.51
CA ILE A 449 -25.73 -0.84 12.15
C ILE A 449 -25.17 -0.10 13.37
N LEU A 450 -24.88 1.20 13.26
CA LEU A 450 -24.43 2.01 14.38
C LEU A 450 -25.46 2.04 15.51
N ALA A 451 -26.75 2.13 15.19
CA ALA A 451 -27.84 2.06 16.17
C ALA A 451 -27.82 0.74 16.95
N HIS A 452 -27.57 -0.38 16.27
CA HIS A 452 -27.51 -1.70 16.90
C HIS A 452 -26.28 -1.87 17.81
N VAL A 453 -25.15 -1.24 17.45
CA VAL A 453 -23.89 -1.39 18.18
C VAL A 453 -23.73 -0.39 19.32
N LYS A 454 -24.28 0.82 19.16
CA LYS A 454 -24.14 1.93 20.12
C LYS A 454 -25.39 2.21 20.95
N GLY A 455 -26.57 1.79 20.49
CA GLY A 455 -27.84 1.88 21.23
C GLY A 455 -28.01 0.68 22.15
#